data_AF-A0A939U346-F1
#
_entry.id   AF-A0A939U346-F1
#
_cell.length_a   1.000
_cell.length_b   1.000
_cell.length_c   1.000
_cell.angle_alpha   90.00
_cell.angle_beta   90.00
_cell.angle_gamma   90.00
#
_symmetry.space_group_name_H-M   'P 1'
#
loop_
_entity.id
_entity.type
_entity.pdbx_description
1 polymer ?
#
loop_
_entity_poly.entity_id
_entity_poly.type
_entity_poly.pdbx_seq_one_letter_code
_entity_poly.pdbx_strand_id
1 'polypeptide(L)'
;SDFVELYNGGNGAVSLQGWYLSDSTEKLTKWALPNVSIAPGEYLLIFLSGKDRDRGELHASFALHAGETVALYNSAGRCYDAITIPETEENVSVGRSADKEIVFYSHPTPLEENGNPLTTGK
;
A
#
# COMPACT_ATOMS: atom_id res chain seq x y z
N SER A 1 -5.41 12.15 6.29
CA SER A 1 -5.59 11.40 5.04
C SER A 1 -4.93 10.07 5.22
N ASP A 2 -5.60 9.01 4.78
CA ASP A 2 -5.02 7.67 4.82
C ASP A 2 -3.86 7.55 3.85
N PHE A 3 -3.05 6.52 4.03
CA PHE A 3 -1.91 6.23 3.19
C PHE A 3 -1.74 4.73 3.02
N VAL A 4 -0.99 4.36 1.99
CA VAL A 4 -0.49 3.01 1.77
C VAL A 4 1.03 3.07 1.71
N GLU A 5 1.67 2.01 2.20
CA GLU A 5 3.11 1.82 2.09
C GLU A 5 3.43 0.60 1.24
N LEU A 6 4.34 0.78 0.29
CA LEU A 6 4.92 -0.33 -0.47
C LEU A 6 6.26 -0.68 0.15
N TYR A 7 6.38 -1.90 0.65
CA TYR A 7 7.61 -2.43 1.23
C TYR A 7 8.29 -3.40 0.26
N ASN A 8 9.60 -3.24 0.05
CA ASN A 8 10.39 -4.23 -0.69
C ASN A 8 11.09 -5.21 0.26
N GLY A 9 10.41 -6.31 0.56
CA GLY A 9 10.97 -7.43 1.35
C GLY A 9 11.91 -8.37 0.57
N GLY A 10 12.27 -8.03 -0.68
CA GLY A 10 13.20 -8.81 -1.50
C GLY A 10 14.66 -8.42 -1.30
N ASN A 11 15.57 -9.13 -1.97
CA ASN A 11 17.02 -8.88 -1.89
C ASN A 11 17.57 -7.95 -2.99
N GLY A 12 16.72 -7.45 -3.88
CA GLY A 12 17.10 -6.57 -4.99
C GLY A 12 16.18 -5.37 -5.09
N ALA A 13 16.68 -4.28 -5.66
CA ALA A 13 15.86 -3.09 -5.90
C ALA A 13 14.75 -3.39 -6.92
N VAL A 14 13.54 -2.88 -6.66
CA VAL A 14 12.37 -3.03 -7.54
C VAL A 14 12.04 -1.68 -8.16
N SER A 15 12.10 -1.60 -9.49
CA SER A 15 11.59 -0.44 -10.22
C SER A 15 10.08 -0.52 -10.34
N LEU A 16 9.41 0.58 -9.97
CA LEU A 16 7.95 0.73 -10.10
C LEU A 16 7.54 1.38 -11.42
N GLN A 17 8.46 1.51 -12.39
CA GLN A 17 8.13 2.04 -13.69
C GLN A 17 7.03 1.21 -14.36
N GLY A 18 5.91 1.87 -14.67
CA GLY A 18 4.75 1.24 -15.29
C GLY A 18 3.92 0.38 -14.34
N TRP A 19 4.12 0.46 -13.03
CA TRP A 19 3.22 -0.14 -12.04
C TRP A 19 2.06 0.80 -11.72
N TYR A 20 0.99 0.24 -11.17
CA TYR A 20 -0.23 0.99 -10.86
C TYR A 20 -0.81 0.62 -9.49
N LEU A 21 -1.44 1.59 -8.83
CA LEU A 21 -2.38 1.36 -7.75
C LEU A 21 -3.82 1.58 -8.24
N SER A 22 -4.74 0.76 -7.75
CA SER A 22 -6.16 0.92 -8.01
C SER A 22 -7.02 0.42 -6.85
N ASP A 23 -8.15 1.08 -6.66
CA ASP A 23 -9.28 0.68 -5.82
C ASP A 23 -10.44 0.06 -6.64
N SER A 24 -10.24 -0.13 -7.96
CA SER A 24 -11.29 -0.46 -8.90
C SER A 24 -11.02 -1.76 -9.63
N THR A 25 -12.01 -2.65 -9.66
CA THR A 25 -12.00 -3.89 -10.44
C THR A 25 -12.21 -3.67 -11.94
N GLU A 26 -12.72 -2.50 -12.34
CA GLU A 26 -12.95 -2.14 -13.74
C GLU A 26 -11.79 -1.34 -14.33
N LYS A 27 -11.10 -0.54 -13.50
CA LYS A 27 -9.96 0.28 -13.92
C LYS A 27 -8.69 -0.14 -13.18
N LEU A 28 -8.05 -1.21 -13.64
CA LEU A 28 -6.86 -1.79 -12.99
C LEU A 28 -5.64 -0.84 -12.98
N THR A 29 -5.53 0.05 -13.97
CA THR A 29 -4.42 1.01 -14.13
C THR A 29 -4.85 2.42 -13.70
N LYS A 30 -5.54 2.55 -12.56
CA LYS A 30 -6.18 3.80 -12.14
C LYS A 30 -5.18 4.92 -11.86
N TRP A 31 -4.15 4.65 -11.07
CA TRP A 31 -3.10 5.60 -10.74
C TRP A 31 -1.73 5.01 -11.05
N ALA A 32 -0.98 5.66 -11.94
CA ALA A 32 0.37 5.24 -12.29
C ALA A 32 1.34 5.60 -11.17
N LEU A 33 2.16 4.65 -10.74
CA LEU A 33 3.24 4.91 -9.81
C LEU A 33 4.34 5.74 -10.50
N PRO A 34 5.01 6.65 -9.76
CA PRO A 34 6.13 7.39 -10.31
C PRO A 34 7.28 6.44 -10.68
N ASN A 35 8.16 6.88 -11.58
CA ASN A 35 9.35 6.12 -11.94
C ASN A 35 10.41 6.19 -10.84
N VAL A 36 10.18 5.42 -9.78
CA VAL A 36 11.06 5.27 -8.62
C VAL A 36 11.44 3.80 -8.43
N SER A 37 12.52 3.56 -7.71
CA SER A 37 12.91 2.21 -7.29
C SER A 37 12.92 2.13 -5.77
N ILE A 38 12.40 1.04 -5.21
CA ILE A 38 12.45 0.74 -3.79
C ILE A 38 13.61 -0.23 -3.56
N ALA A 39 14.60 0.15 -2.77
CA ALA A 39 15.73 -0.72 -2.44
C ALA A 39 15.30 -1.83 -1.45
N PRO A 40 16.09 -2.91 -1.29
CA PRO A 40 15.81 -3.95 -0.29
C PRO A 40 15.62 -3.36 1.11
N GLY A 41 14.53 -3.71 1.79
CA GLY A 41 14.24 -3.23 3.13
C GLY A 41 13.63 -1.82 3.20
N GLU A 42 13.47 -1.13 2.07
CA GLU A 42 12.94 0.23 2.02
C GLU A 42 11.43 0.28 1.76
N TYR A 43 10.85 1.45 2.02
CA TYR A 43 9.43 1.73 1.93
C TYR A 43 9.14 2.89 0.96
N LEU A 44 7.95 2.89 0.37
CA LEU A 44 7.40 4.04 -0.36
C LEU A 44 6.02 4.39 0.18
N LEU A 45 5.91 5.59 0.74
CA LEU A 45 4.66 6.15 1.30
C LEU A 45 3.84 6.87 0.22
N ILE A 46 2.55 6.54 0.12
CA ILE A 46 1.61 7.13 -0.84
C ILE A 46 0.30 7.48 -0.13
N PHE A 47 -0.08 8.74 -0.14
CA PHE A 47 -1.35 9.21 0.45
C PHE A 47 -2.55 8.90 -0.44
N LEU A 48 -3.57 8.28 0.14
CA LEU A 48 -4.83 7.94 -0.52
C LEU A 48 -5.82 9.08 -0.36
N SER A 49 -5.54 10.21 -1.02
CA SER A 49 -6.26 11.47 -0.76
C SER A 49 -7.10 12.01 -1.92
N GLY A 50 -7.06 11.36 -3.08
CA GLY A 50 -7.72 11.86 -4.29
C GLY A 50 -7.07 13.05 -4.98
N LYS A 51 -5.94 13.57 -4.47
CA LYS A 51 -5.30 14.79 -4.99
C LYS A 51 -4.53 14.61 -6.30
N ASP A 52 -4.21 13.36 -6.68
CA ASP A 52 -3.48 13.03 -7.91
C ASP A 52 -2.17 13.82 -8.09
N ARG A 53 -1.22 13.62 -7.17
CA ARG A 53 0.08 14.31 -7.15
C ARG A 53 1.21 13.30 -7.08
N ASP A 54 2.11 13.33 -8.06
CA ASP A 54 3.24 12.39 -8.18
C ASP A 54 4.62 13.07 -7.96
N ARG A 55 4.62 14.34 -7.53
CA ARG A 55 5.83 15.12 -7.20
C ARG A 55 5.81 15.58 -5.76
N GLY A 56 6.93 15.36 -5.05
CA GLY A 56 7.01 15.59 -3.61
C GLY A 56 6.34 14.44 -2.86
N GLU A 57 5.48 14.76 -1.89
CA GLU A 57 4.62 13.72 -1.30
C GLU A 57 3.70 13.16 -2.38
N LEU A 58 3.63 11.83 -2.44
CA LEU A 58 2.81 11.11 -3.39
C LEU A 58 1.37 11.06 -2.90
N HIS A 59 0.44 11.46 -3.75
CA HIS A 59 -0.99 11.35 -3.50
C HIS A 59 -1.65 10.63 -4.66
N ALA A 60 -2.25 9.48 -4.38
CA ALA A 60 -3.07 8.77 -5.35
C ALA A 60 -4.28 9.61 -5.79
N SER A 61 -4.78 9.30 -6.99
CA SER A 61 -5.98 9.92 -7.56
C SER A 61 -7.29 9.43 -6.94
N PHE A 62 -7.22 8.69 -5.84
CA PHE A 62 -8.37 8.15 -5.11
C PHE A 62 -8.12 8.14 -3.60
N ALA A 63 -9.19 7.95 -2.84
CA ALA A 63 -9.19 7.67 -1.41
C ALA A 63 -9.85 6.30 -1.19
N LEU A 64 -9.65 5.71 -0.01
CA LEU A 64 -10.27 4.43 0.35
C LEU A 64 -11.28 4.62 1.47
N HIS A 65 -12.27 3.74 1.46
CA HIS A 65 -13.24 3.53 2.52
C HIS A 65 -13.15 2.10 3.06
N ALA A 66 -13.68 1.88 4.26
CA ALA A 66 -13.80 0.52 4.80
C ALA A 66 -14.60 -0.38 3.85
N GLY A 67 -14.13 -1.61 3.66
CA GLY A 67 -14.69 -2.59 2.73
C GLY A 67 -14.15 -2.49 1.30
N GLU A 68 -13.44 -1.42 0.93
CA GLU A 68 -12.82 -1.31 -0.38
C GLU A 68 -11.50 -2.07 -0.47
N THR A 69 -11.13 -2.50 -1.67
CA THR A 69 -9.85 -3.18 -1.93
C THR A 69 -8.90 -2.23 -2.63
N VAL A 70 -7.66 -2.14 -2.14
CA VAL A 70 -6.55 -1.56 -2.91
C VAL A 70 -5.68 -2.67 -3.48
N ALA A 71 -5.33 -2.55 -4.75
CA ALA A 71 -4.52 -3.52 -5.48
C ALA A 71 -3.35 -2.84 -6.20
N LEU A 72 -2.21 -3.54 -6.18
CA LEU A 72 -0.97 -3.19 -6.84
C LEU A 72 -0.82 -4.04 -8.10
N TYR A 73 -0.72 -3.40 -9.25
CA TYR A 73 -0.51 -4.05 -10.54
C TYR A 73 0.89 -3.76 -11.07
N ASN A 74 1.57 -4.80 -11.55
CA ASN A 74 2.89 -4.63 -12.14
C ASN A 74 2.82 -4.12 -13.60
N SER A 75 3.99 -3.89 -14.21
CA SER A 75 4.10 -3.39 -15.59
C SER A 75 3.53 -4.32 -16.66
N ALA A 76 3.26 -5.59 -16.35
CA ALA A 76 2.56 -6.52 -17.23
C ALA A 76 1.03 -6.51 -17.03
N GLY A 77 0.49 -5.62 -16.18
CA GLY A 77 -0.92 -5.52 -15.84
C GLY A 77 -1.43 -6.64 -14.93
N ARG A 78 -0.54 -7.44 -14.32
CA ARG A 78 -0.92 -8.51 -13.41
C ARG A 78 -1.08 -7.95 -12.00
N CYS A 79 -2.14 -8.35 -11.31
CA CYS A 79 -2.29 -8.08 -9.88
C CYS A 79 -1.14 -8.77 -9.14
N TYR A 80 -0.28 -7.98 -8.51
CA TYR A 80 0.86 -8.46 -7.73
C TYR A 80 0.45 -8.67 -6.28
N ASP A 81 -0.32 -7.72 -5.73
CA ASP A 81 -0.86 -7.81 -4.39
C ASP A 81 -2.17 -7.03 -4.26
N ALA A 82 -3.04 -7.42 -3.33
CA ALA A 82 -4.27 -6.72 -3.01
C ALA A 82 -4.66 -6.90 -1.54
N ILE A 83 -5.19 -5.82 -0.93
CA ILE A 83 -5.68 -5.81 0.45
C ILE A 83 -7.07 -5.18 0.44
N THR A 84 -8.06 -5.89 0.99
CA THR A 84 -9.34 -5.31 1.36
C THR A 84 -9.21 -4.64 2.71
N ILE A 85 -9.56 -3.36 2.78
CA ILE A 85 -9.48 -2.56 4.00
C ILE A 85 -10.61 -3.01 4.94
N PRO A 86 -10.31 -3.67 6.06
CA PRO A 86 -11.31 -3.97 7.07
C PRO A 86 -11.82 -2.67 7.71
N GLU A 87 -12.95 -2.75 8.42
CA GLU A 87 -13.29 -1.67 9.37
C GLU A 87 -12.20 -1.60 10.45
N THR A 88 -11.61 -0.43 10.63
CA THR A 88 -10.58 -0.17 11.62
C THR A 88 -10.99 0.97 12.53
N GLU A 89 -10.59 0.90 13.80
CA GLU A 89 -10.64 2.05 14.70
C GLU A 89 -9.60 3.11 14.26
N GLU A 90 -9.75 4.35 14.72
CA GLU A 90 -8.75 5.40 14.46
C GLU A 90 -7.36 4.97 14.95
N ASN A 91 -6.33 5.29 14.15
CA ASN A 91 -4.91 4.97 14.40
C ASN A 91 -4.52 3.48 14.31
N VAL A 92 -5.39 2.62 13.81
CA VAL A 92 -5.03 1.24 13.45
C VAL A 92 -4.61 1.19 11.99
N SER A 93 -3.43 0.63 11.71
CA SER A 93 -3.01 0.30 10.35
C SER A 93 -3.22 -1.18 10.04
N VAL A 94 -3.30 -1.51 8.76
CA VAL A 94 -3.48 -2.88 8.26
C VAL A 94 -2.31 -3.19 7.35
N GLY A 95 -1.65 -4.32 7.56
CA GLY A 95 -0.53 -4.74 6.73
C GLY A 95 -0.42 -6.25 6.63
N ARG A 96 0.64 -6.71 5.95
CA ARG A 96 0.97 -8.14 5.88
C ARG A 96 2.04 -8.49 6.89
N SER A 97 1.82 -9.59 7.62
CA SER A 97 2.86 -10.22 8.44
C SER A 97 3.93 -10.89 7.56
N ALA A 98 5.01 -11.37 8.18
CA ALA A 98 6.03 -12.18 7.49
C ALA A 98 5.45 -13.43 6.82
N ASP A 99 4.37 -13.98 7.38
CA ASP A 99 3.64 -15.14 6.84
C ASP A 99 2.59 -14.75 5.78
N LYS A 100 2.54 -13.46 5.40
CA LYS A 100 1.62 -12.85 4.41
C LYS A 100 0.16 -12.78 4.84
N GLU A 101 -0.12 -13.09 6.11
CA GLU A 101 -1.44 -12.89 6.71
C GLU A 101 -1.74 -11.40 6.88
N ILE A 102 -3.00 -11.02 6.71
CA ILE A 102 -3.45 -9.65 7.00
C ILE A 102 -3.52 -9.48 8.52
N VAL A 103 -2.80 -8.50 9.05
CA VAL A 103 -2.73 -8.20 10.47
C VAL A 103 -2.95 -6.71 10.71
N PHE A 104 -3.41 -6.39 11.91
CA PHE A 104 -3.62 -5.02 12.37
C PHE A 104 -2.44 -4.58 13.22
N TYR A 105 -2.06 -3.31 13.15
CA TYR A 105 -1.03 -2.73 14.01
C TYR A 105 -1.63 -1.55 14.78
N SER A 106 -1.27 -1.43 16.06
CA SER A 106 -1.83 -0.42 16.96
C SER A 106 -1.36 1.01 16.66
N HIS A 107 -0.31 1.15 15.85
CA HIS A 107 0.26 2.43 15.47
C HIS A 107 0.77 2.37 14.03
N PRO A 108 0.44 3.34 13.16
CA PRO A 108 1.09 3.49 11.86
C PRO A 108 2.57 3.85 12.04
N THR A 109 3.46 3.18 11.30
CA THR A 109 4.91 3.42 11.32
C THR A 109 5.40 3.85 9.93
N PRO A 110 5.04 5.05 9.47
CA PRO A 110 5.41 5.50 8.14
C PRO A 110 6.93 5.51 7.97
N LEU A 111 7.40 4.88 6.91
CA LEU A 111 8.81 4.73 6.51
C LEU A 111 9.66 3.89 7.47
N GLU A 112 9.04 3.16 8.39
CA GLU A 112 9.70 2.30 9.36
C GLU A 112 9.05 0.91 9.41
N GLU A 113 9.75 -0.06 9.98
CA GLU A 113 9.20 -1.40 10.18
C GLU A 113 7.97 -1.35 11.10
N ASN A 114 6.89 -2.02 10.68
CA ASN A 114 5.72 -2.19 11.53
C ASN A 114 6.12 -2.88 12.85
N GLY A 115 5.59 -2.38 13.97
CA GLY A 115 5.78 -3.01 15.27
C GLY A 115 5.08 -4.38 15.38
N ASN A 116 4.93 -4.88 16.60
CA ASN A 116 4.20 -6.13 16.79
C ASN A 116 2.72 -5.99 16.35
N PRO A 117 2.20 -6.95 15.57
CA PRO A 117 0.79 -6.95 15.22
C PRO A 117 -0.07 -7.06 16.49
N LEU A 118 -1.25 -6.44 16.45
CA LEU A 118 -2.29 -6.66 17.43
C LEU A 118 -2.63 -8.16 17.44
N THR A 119 -2.45 -8.80 18.58
CA THR A 119 -2.95 -10.15 18.78
C THR A 119 -4.47 -10.09 18.74
N THR A 120 -5.08 -10.54 17.64
CA THR A 120 -6.51 -10.84 17.63
C THR A 120 -6.74 -11.99 18.61
N GLY A 121 -7.20 -11.66 19.81
CA GLY A 121 -7.76 -12.64 20.73
C GLY A 121 -8.90 -13.36 20.02
N LYS A 122 -8.89 -14.70 20.04
CA LYS A 122 -10.00 -15.53 19.57
C LYS A 122 -11.29 -15.22 20.32
#